data_AF-A0A935V0P4-F1
#
_entry.id   AF-A0A935V0P4-F1
#
_cell.length_a   1.000
_cell.length_b   1.000
_cell.length_c   1.000
_cell.angle_alpha   90.00
_cell.angle_beta   90.00
_cell.angle_gamma   90.00
#
_symmetry.space_group_name_H-M   'P 1'
#
loop_
_entity.id
_entity.type
_entity.pdbx_description
1 polymer ?
#
loop_
_entity_poly.entity_id
_entity_poly.type
_entity_poly.pdbx_seq_one_letter_code
_entity_poly.pdbx_strand_id
1 'polypeptide(L)'
;MYPRPGVTSVVRGRSCVVVGDEKQLPPSNLFSTTLEDDEEETEQGADEESLLSRASGVGASTSLLWHYRSQYPELIQLSNRRFYAHQLRVSALPMPRLDPPALQWVQVPGAWIRRENHAEALAAVELLARYLRDHPTRSLGVITLNRQQSDHIQDLVDRRLESDEAFRTLYEDAMRRDMDERPFVRNLENVQGDERDVIVLSIGYSANDQGHVPLNFGALSQSGGERRLNVAISRARQKMLVLCSFDPATQLQVTESVSQGAQALREFLLFAKQPDRSPDSEAAAARSPIVHDHLVATLIERLREFGWQAEASVGASAARVDLAVRSKLDPTRFVLGVLLDGPGAAWARTSLGRELGRAGYLERYHWAVHHVTARSLVRAPSAVMVPLLKRLEREDERLTVHPTPPSVAIGDIYSPDPAAPPPAPPTRRPRAPKAEAPPRRRLPGPSPRRRSRPAPPPRRSSRRRCASAPAAPCALSEWTAGASSSTSWRGRRSPSASRC
;
A
#
# COMPACT_ATOMS: atom_id res chain seq x y z
N MET A 1 8.36 8.51 12.49
CA MET A 1 9.38 9.27 13.26
C MET A 1 9.08 9.12 14.74
N TYR A 2 10.08 8.83 15.56
CA TYR A 2 9.96 8.82 17.03
C TYR A 2 9.63 10.22 17.58
N PRO A 3 8.99 10.33 18.76
CA PRO A 3 8.80 11.61 19.42
C PRO A 3 10.12 12.29 19.79
N ARG A 4 11.09 11.52 20.33
CA ARG A 4 12.31 12.05 20.96
C ARG A 4 13.20 12.90 20.03
N PRO A 5 13.46 12.53 18.75
CA PRO A 5 14.15 13.42 17.81
C PRO A 5 13.28 14.62 17.39
N GLY A 6 11.98 14.38 17.14
CA GLY A 6 11.04 15.38 16.62
C GLY A 6 10.77 16.56 17.57
N VAL A 7 10.85 16.34 18.89
CA VAL A 7 10.70 17.40 19.91
C VAL A 7 11.60 18.62 19.63
N THR A 8 12.81 18.42 19.10
CA THR A 8 13.73 19.53 18.79
C THR A 8 13.22 20.47 17.70
N SER A 9 12.43 19.95 16.74
CA SER A 9 11.75 20.74 15.72
C SER A 9 10.48 21.39 16.26
N VAL A 10 9.70 20.65 17.07
CA VAL A 10 8.44 21.15 17.68
C VAL A 10 8.71 22.37 18.57
N VAL A 11 9.69 22.29 19.48
CA VAL A 11 9.99 23.34 20.47
C VAL A 11 10.55 24.62 19.82
N ARG A 12 11.07 24.55 18.59
CA ARG A 12 11.56 25.71 17.83
C ARG A 12 10.48 26.39 16.98
N GLY A 13 9.34 25.75 16.76
CA GLY A 13 8.26 26.28 15.93
C GLY A 13 7.22 27.09 16.71
N ARG A 14 6.69 28.15 16.10
CA ARG A 14 5.42 28.78 16.56
C ARG A 14 4.18 27.98 16.16
N SER A 15 4.34 27.02 15.25
CA SER A 15 3.31 26.11 14.78
C SER A 15 3.99 24.83 14.32
N CYS A 16 3.29 23.70 14.44
CA CYS A 16 3.79 22.39 14.01
C CYS A 16 2.73 21.72 13.13
N VAL A 17 3.16 21.11 12.04
CA VAL A 17 2.34 20.25 11.18
C VAL A 17 3.06 18.90 11.11
N VAL A 18 2.39 17.84 11.55
CA VAL A 18 2.93 16.48 11.50
C VAL A 18 2.20 15.75 10.37
N VAL A 19 2.97 15.16 9.44
CA VAL A 19 2.46 14.46 8.26
C VAL A 19 3.01 13.04 8.26
N GLY A 20 2.16 12.07 7.90
CA GLY A 20 2.51 10.66 7.83
C GLY A 20 1.23 9.82 7.72
N ASP A 21 1.36 8.51 7.97
CA ASP A 21 0.28 7.55 7.86
C ASP A 21 0.33 6.57 9.05
N GLU A 22 -0.73 6.52 9.84
CA GLU A 22 -0.84 5.63 11.02
C GLU A 22 -1.03 4.15 10.63
N LYS A 23 -1.38 3.86 9.37
CA LYS A 23 -1.60 2.50 8.84
C LYS A 23 -0.38 1.89 8.16
N GLN A 24 0.72 2.63 8.08
CA GLN A 24 2.03 2.12 7.62
C GLN A 24 2.96 1.85 8.81
N LEU A 25 4.20 1.44 8.51
CA LEU A 25 5.25 1.10 9.48
C LEU A 25 5.40 2.16 10.59
N PRO A 26 5.33 1.78 11.88
CA PRO A 26 5.83 2.62 12.96
C PRO A 26 7.36 2.79 12.84
N PRO A 27 7.98 3.78 13.50
CA PRO A 27 9.43 3.87 13.56
C PRO A 27 10.00 2.64 14.30
N SER A 28 10.97 1.94 13.70
CA SER A 28 11.55 0.69 14.19
C SER A 28 12.80 0.88 15.05
N ASN A 29 12.93 0.05 16.10
CA ASN A 29 13.90 0.22 17.18
C ASN A 29 15.31 -0.30 16.81
N LEU A 30 15.96 0.36 15.84
CA LEU A 30 17.27 -0.01 15.26
C LEU A 30 18.47 -0.03 16.24
N PHE A 31 18.26 0.12 17.55
CA PHE A 31 19.31 0.15 18.58
C PHE A 31 19.13 -0.88 19.71
N SER A 32 18.08 -1.73 19.69
CA SER A 32 17.92 -2.83 20.65
C SER A 32 18.68 -4.10 20.21
N THR A 33 19.96 -3.96 19.86
CA THR A 33 20.82 -5.09 19.47
C THR A 33 21.54 -5.64 20.71
N THR A 34 20.96 -6.66 21.35
CA THR A 34 21.69 -7.50 22.30
C THR A 34 22.72 -8.34 21.54
N LEU A 35 23.97 -8.36 21.99
CA LEU A 35 25.09 -9.01 21.28
C LEU A 35 25.25 -10.48 21.69
N GLU A 36 24.27 -11.32 21.36
CA GLU A 36 24.33 -12.77 21.57
C GLU A 36 23.89 -13.51 20.28
N ASP A 37 24.80 -14.30 19.70
CA ASP A 37 24.63 -15.02 18.42
C ASP A 37 23.84 -16.34 18.59
N ASP A 38 22.58 -16.27 19.01
CA ASP A 38 21.63 -17.40 19.00
C ASP A 38 20.34 -17.05 18.24
N GLU A 39 19.88 -17.94 17.35
CA GLU A 39 18.89 -17.63 16.29
C GLU A 39 17.40 -17.61 16.73
N GLU A 40 17.12 -17.13 17.94
CA GLU A 40 15.74 -16.79 18.34
C GLU A 40 15.35 -15.40 17.78
N GLU A 41 14.11 -15.27 17.29
CA GLU A 41 13.58 -14.02 16.74
C GLU A 41 13.34 -13.02 17.89
N THR A 42 14.38 -12.36 18.38
CA THR A 42 14.32 -11.40 19.51
C THR A 42 13.13 -10.45 19.35
N GLU A 43 12.24 -10.42 20.34
CA GLU A 43 11.05 -9.57 20.32
C GLU A 43 11.46 -8.11 20.02
N GLN A 44 11.02 -7.57 18.88
CA GLN A 44 11.28 -6.18 18.53
C GLN A 44 10.65 -5.29 19.60
N GLY A 45 11.50 -4.68 20.43
CA GLY A 45 11.09 -3.95 21.63
C GLY A 45 10.00 -2.93 21.29
N ALA A 46 8.83 -3.12 21.91
CA ALA A 46 7.53 -2.63 21.47
C ALA A 46 7.55 -1.26 20.75
N ASP A 47 6.99 -1.25 19.53
CA ASP A 47 6.90 -0.08 18.65
C ASP A 47 6.45 1.18 19.42
N GLU A 48 7.36 2.12 19.70
CA GLU A 48 6.99 3.34 20.43
C GLU A 48 5.94 4.13 19.65
N GLU A 49 4.99 4.75 20.37
CA GLU A 49 4.03 5.66 19.77
C GLU A 49 4.75 6.76 18.96
N SER A 50 4.46 6.79 17.66
CA SER A 50 4.98 7.80 16.74
C SER A 50 4.59 9.22 17.16
N LEU A 51 5.37 10.22 16.71
CA LEU A 51 4.98 11.62 16.88
C LEU A 51 3.62 11.93 16.22
N LEU A 52 3.23 11.20 15.17
CA LEU A 52 1.96 11.36 14.47
C LEU A 52 0.78 10.93 15.34
N SER A 53 0.79 9.70 15.85
CA SER A 53 -0.27 9.16 16.72
C SER A 53 -0.42 9.94 18.04
N ARG A 54 0.67 10.53 18.54
CA ARG A 54 0.60 11.44 19.71
C ARG A 54 0.09 12.85 19.37
N ALA A 55 0.22 13.29 18.12
CA ALA A 55 -0.32 14.57 17.65
C ALA A 55 -1.80 14.47 17.27
N SER A 56 -2.23 13.36 16.67
CA SER A 56 -3.63 13.14 16.23
C SER A 56 -4.61 13.04 17.40
N GLY A 57 -4.16 12.64 18.60
CA GLY A 57 -4.95 12.68 19.83
C GLY A 57 -5.07 14.06 20.51
N VAL A 58 -4.38 15.10 20.01
CA VAL A 58 -4.33 16.44 20.66
C VAL A 58 -4.73 17.57 19.70
N GLY A 59 -4.44 17.45 18.41
CA GLY A 59 -4.71 18.46 17.39
C GLY A 59 -5.85 18.10 16.43
N ALA A 60 -6.24 19.07 15.59
CA ALA A 60 -7.14 18.80 14.48
C ALA A 60 -6.42 18.00 13.38
N SER A 61 -6.82 16.74 13.19
CA SER A 61 -6.31 15.87 12.13
C SER A 61 -7.07 16.07 10.81
N THR A 62 -6.43 15.78 9.68
CA THR A 62 -7.10 15.75 8.37
C THR A 62 -6.45 14.72 7.45
N SER A 63 -7.28 13.88 6.81
CA SER A 63 -6.82 12.77 5.98
C SER A 63 -6.75 13.17 4.50
N LEU A 64 -5.65 12.83 3.83
CA LEU A 64 -5.55 12.96 2.37
C LEU A 64 -6.24 11.76 1.71
N LEU A 65 -7.51 11.94 1.33
CA LEU A 65 -8.39 10.87 0.85
C LEU A 65 -8.16 10.45 -0.62
N TRP A 66 -7.10 10.89 -1.29
CA TRP A 66 -6.88 10.63 -2.72
C TRP A 66 -5.70 9.67 -2.93
N HIS A 67 -5.93 8.56 -3.63
CA HIS A 67 -4.86 7.66 -4.06
C HIS A 67 -4.41 7.98 -5.49
N TYR A 68 -3.11 8.14 -5.70
CA TYR A 68 -2.53 8.48 -7.01
C TYR A 68 -1.48 7.46 -7.51
N ARG A 69 -1.00 6.54 -6.65
CA ARG A 69 0.11 5.63 -6.98
C ARG A 69 -0.28 4.53 -7.94
N SER A 70 -1.38 3.84 -7.64
CA SER A 70 -1.78 2.64 -8.38
C SER A 70 -2.63 3.03 -9.57
N GLN A 71 -2.21 2.65 -10.76
CA GLN A 71 -2.94 2.85 -12.02
C GLN A 71 -4.21 1.99 -12.06
N TYR A 72 -4.17 0.79 -11.46
CA TYR A 72 -5.26 -0.19 -11.47
C TYR A 72 -5.90 -0.32 -10.08
N PRO A 73 -7.26 -0.29 -9.96
CA PRO A 73 -7.93 -0.30 -8.67
C PRO A 73 -7.65 -1.53 -7.80
N GLU A 74 -7.51 -2.71 -8.41
CA GLU A 74 -7.27 -3.98 -7.71
C GLU A 74 -5.99 -3.98 -6.87
N LEU A 75 -4.96 -3.19 -7.25
CA LEU A 75 -3.69 -3.07 -6.52
C LEU A 75 -3.84 -2.37 -5.16
N ILE A 76 -4.91 -1.59 -4.95
CA ILE A 76 -5.13 -0.83 -3.71
C ILE A 76 -6.46 -1.19 -3.01
N GLN A 77 -7.40 -1.83 -3.71
CA GLN A 77 -8.77 -2.04 -3.25
C GLN A 77 -8.86 -2.73 -1.87
N LEU A 78 -8.15 -3.85 -1.67
CA LEU A 78 -8.13 -4.53 -0.38
C LEU A 78 -7.51 -3.66 0.73
N SER A 79 -6.43 -2.94 0.42
CA SER A 79 -5.76 -2.06 1.39
C SER A 79 -6.70 -0.91 1.81
N ASN A 80 -7.40 -0.29 0.84
CA ASN A 80 -8.45 0.70 1.09
C ASN A 80 -9.56 0.16 2.01
N ARG A 81 -10.06 -1.06 1.75
CA ARG A 81 -11.04 -1.73 2.63
C ARG A 81 -10.48 -1.95 4.04
N ARG A 82 -9.37 -2.68 4.15
CA ARG A 82 -8.90 -3.31 5.39
C ARG A 82 -8.21 -2.35 6.35
N PHE A 83 -7.61 -1.27 5.85
CA PHE A 83 -6.85 -0.31 6.65
C PHE A 83 -7.46 1.09 6.69
N TYR A 84 -8.20 1.50 5.64
CA TYR A 84 -8.75 2.85 5.49
C TYR A 84 -10.29 2.90 5.40
N ALA A 85 -10.98 1.79 5.68
CA ALA A 85 -12.45 1.70 5.71
C ALA A 85 -13.16 2.25 4.44
N HIS A 86 -12.59 1.96 3.27
CA HIS A 86 -13.02 2.45 1.95
C HIS A 86 -12.98 3.99 1.76
N GLN A 87 -12.34 4.75 2.66
CA GLN A 87 -12.31 6.21 2.59
C GLN A 87 -11.38 6.75 1.49
N LEU A 88 -10.43 5.95 0.99
CA LEU A 88 -9.58 6.37 -0.13
C LEU A 88 -10.39 6.39 -1.43
N ARG A 89 -10.25 7.50 -2.14
CA ARG A 89 -10.74 7.73 -3.49
C ARG A 89 -9.74 7.09 -4.45
N VAL A 90 -10.25 6.12 -5.20
CA VAL A 90 -9.56 5.34 -6.22
C VAL A 90 -10.39 5.46 -7.49
N SER A 91 -9.74 5.77 -8.62
CA SER A 91 -10.45 6.06 -9.87
C SER A 91 -11.14 4.82 -10.43
N ALA A 92 -12.19 5.01 -11.22
CA ALA A 92 -12.54 4.07 -12.27
C ALA A 92 -11.50 4.18 -13.41
N LEU A 93 -11.44 3.17 -14.29
CA LEU A 93 -10.74 3.28 -15.57
C LEU A 93 -11.77 3.40 -16.71
N PRO A 94 -11.47 4.14 -17.79
CA PRO A 94 -12.35 4.31 -18.96
C PRO A 94 -12.28 3.11 -19.92
N MET A 95 -11.68 2.01 -19.49
CA MET A 95 -11.32 0.85 -20.30
C MET A 95 -11.56 -0.42 -19.46
N PRO A 96 -11.75 -1.59 -20.08
CA PRO A 96 -11.91 -2.84 -19.33
C PRO A 96 -10.73 -3.10 -18.39
N ARG A 97 -10.96 -3.95 -17.37
CA ARG A 97 -9.86 -4.53 -16.57
C ARG A 97 -8.86 -5.22 -17.49
N LEU A 98 -7.61 -5.29 -17.07
CA LEU A 98 -6.61 -6.03 -17.84
C LEU A 98 -6.97 -7.51 -17.84
N ASP A 99 -6.78 -8.18 -18.97
CA ASP A 99 -6.75 -9.62 -19.05
C ASP A 99 -5.34 -10.07 -19.47
N PRO A 100 -4.58 -10.77 -18.60
CA PRO A 100 -4.85 -11.02 -17.18
C PRO A 100 -4.65 -9.78 -16.28
N PRO A 101 -5.30 -9.69 -15.10
CA PRO A 101 -5.43 -8.49 -14.26
C PRO A 101 -4.11 -7.88 -13.75
N ALA A 102 -4.15 -6.67 -13.17
CA ALA A 102 -2.95 -6.02 -12.67
C ALA A 102 -2.40 -6.65 -11.37
N LEU A 103 -3.27 -7.24 -10.55
CA LEU A 103 -2.89 -8.14 -9.44
C LEU A 103 -3.04 -9.59 -9.92
N GLN A 104 -1.97 -10.38 -9.86
CA GLN A 104 -1.95 -11.75 -10.39
C GLN A 104 -1.46 -12.76 -9.36
N TRP A 105 -2.12 -13.91 -9.31
CA TRP A 105 -1.68 -15.09 -8.60
C TRP A 105 -0.78 -15.97 -9.48
N VAL A 106 0.35 -16.40 -8.95
CA VAL A 106 1.25 -17.36 -9.61
C VAL A 106 1.48 -18.52 -8.64
N GLN A 107 0.89 -19.68 -8.96
CA GLN A 107 1.10 -20.90 -8.18
C GLN A 107 2.47 -21.50 -8.53
N VAL A 108 3.30 -21.73 -7.52
CA VAL A 108 4.64 -22.33 -7.70
C VAL A 108 4.77 -23.58 -6.82
N PRO A 109 5.09 -24.78 -7.33
CA PRO A 109 5.20 -25.98 -6.51
C PRO A 109 6.52 -25.98 -5.72
N GLY A 110 6.54 -25.23 -4.62
CA GLY A 110 7.68 -25.02 -3.74
C GLY A 110 7.48 -25.62 -2.35
N ALA A 111 8.59 -25.94 -1.70
CA ALA A 111 8.63 -26.48 -0.34
C ALA A 111 9.36 -25.50 0.58
N TRP A 112 8.90 -25.39 1.83
CA TRP A 112 9.52 -24.52 2.83
C TRP A 112 10.61 -25.29 3.57
N ILE A 113 11.87 -24.98 3.26
CA ILE A 113 13.05 -25.72 3.74
C ILE A 113 14.05 -24.70 4.28
N ARG A 114 14.46 -24.85 5.54
CA ARG A 114 15.42 -23.93 6.22
C ARG A 114 15.00 -22.44 6.20
N ARG A 115 13.70 -22.17 6.37
CA ARG A 115 13.06 -20.83 6.29
C ARG A 115 12.97 -20.24 4.86
N GLU A 116 13.50 -20.91 3.83
CA GLU A 116 13.47 -20.51 2.41
C GLU A 116 12.43 -21.29 1.59
N ASN A 117 12.05 -20.76 0.43
CA ASN A 117 11.31 -21.47 -0.63
C ASN A 117 12.05 -21.30 -1.96
N HIS A 118 12.86 -22.31 -2.32
CA HIS A 118 13.75 -22.27 -3.48
C HIS A 118 13.01 -22.16 -4.83
N ALA A 119 11.82 -22.74 -4.95
CA ALA A 119 11.06 -22.72 -6.20
C ALA A 119 10.46 -21.33 -6.47
N GLU A 120 9.88 -20.68 -5.44
CA GLU A 120 9.47 -19.27 -5.54
C GLU A 120 10.67 -18.36 -5.83
N ALA A 121 11.83 -18.64 -5.24
CA ALA A 121 13.03 -17.82 -5.44
C ALA A 121 13.54 -17.87 -6.90
N LEU A 122 13.59 -19.06 -7.50
CA LEU A 122 13.88 -19.23 -8.93
C LEU A 122 12.83 -18.53 -9.82
N ALA A 123 11.54 -18.66 -9.49
CA ALA A 123 10.47 -18.00 -10.23
C ALA A 123 10.56 -16.46 -10.15
N ALA A 124 10.97 -15.90 -9.01
CA ALA A 124 11.20 -14.47 -8.85
C ALA A 124 12.36 -13.97 -9.74
N VAL A 125 13.46 -14.73 -9.83
CA VAL A 125 14.62 -14.36 -10.67
C VAL A 125 14.31 -14.50 -12.17
N GLU A 126 13.56 -15.52 -12.60
CA GLU A 126 13.12 -15.63 -14.01
C GLU A 126 12.12 -14.54 -14.38
N LEU A 127 11.17 -14.18 -13.49
CA LEU A 127 10.29 -13.04 -13.71
C LEU A 127 11.08 -11.72 -13.80
N LEU A 128 12.07 -11.50 -12.94
CA LEU A 128 12.95 -10.33 -13.00
C LEU A 128 13.70 -10.28 -14.34
N ALA A 129 14.34 -11.38 -14.75
CA ALA A 129 15.07 -11.48 -16.02
C ALA A 129 14.15 -11.25 -17.24
N ARG A 130 12.93 -11.80 -17.22
CA ARG A 130 11.94 -11.61 -18.26
C ARG A 130 11.42 -10.17 -18.32
N TYR A 131 11.06 -9.55 -17.19
CA TYR A 131 10.54 -8.18 -17.20
C TYR A 131 11.59 -7.15 -17.60
N LEU A 132 12.87 -7.36 -17.26
CA LEU A 132 13.98 -6.52 -17.75
C LEU A 132 14.14 -6.60 -19.28
N ARG A 133 13.91 -7.78 -19.87
CA ARG A 133 13.98 -8.03 -21.32
C ARG A 133 12.75 -7.51 -22.07
N ASP A 134 11.56 -7.90 -21.62
CA ASP A 134 10.30 -7.64 -22.31
C ASP A 134 9.83 -6.18 -22.09
N HIS A 135 10.17 -5.58 -20.94
CA HIS A 135 9.69 -4.24 -20.52
C HIS A 135 10.83 -3.36 -19.97
N PRO A 136 11.88 -3.06 -20.77
CA PRO A 136 13.09 -2.40 -20.29
C PRO A 136 12.85 -1.00 -19.70
N THR A 137 11.76 -0.31 -20.02
CA THR A 137 11.42 1.01 -19.45
C THR A 137 10.69 0.95 -18.10
N ARG A 138 10.25 -0.22 -17.62
CA ARG A 138 9.54 -0.34 -16.33
C ARG A 138 10.53 -0.47 -15.17
N SER A 139 10.19 0.13 -14.04
CA SER A 139 10.87 -0.07 -12.76
C SER A 139 10.36 -1.33 -12.06
N LEU A 140 11.26 -2.12 -11.45
CA LEU A 140 10.96 -3.46 -10.93
C LEU A 140 11.41 -3.60 -9.47
N GLY A 141 10.74 -4.45 -8.69
CA GLY A 141 11.18 -4.80 -7.33
C GLY A 141 10.65 -6.15 -6.86
N VAL A 142 11.44 -6.86 -6.05
CA VAL A 142 11.06 -8.13 -5.41
C VAL A 142 10.91 -7.90 -3.90
N ILE A 143 9.75 -8.27 -3.36
CA ILE A 143 9.44 -8.23 -1.93
C ILE A 143 9.30 -9.66 -1.41
N THR A 144 9.85 -9.94 -0.22
CA THR A 144 9.67 -11.21 0.49
C THR A 144 9.05 -11.00 1.87
N LEU A 145 8.35 -12.01 2.42
CA LEU A 145 7.81 -11.90 3.78
C LEU A 145 8.89 -12.07 4.87
N ASN A 146 9.93 -12.87 4.63
CA ASN A 146 11.02 -13.11 5.56
C ASN A 146 12.40 -12.74 4.96
N ARG A 147 13.41 -12.58 5.81
CA ARG A 147 14.76 -12.16 5.39
C ARG A 147 15.52 -13.25 4.63
N GLN A 148 15.47 -14.50 5.09
CA GLN A 148 16.20 -15.62 4.47
C GLN A 148 15.81 -15.80 2.99
N GLN A 149 14.53 -15.63 2.66
CA GLN A 149 14.04 -15.64 1.27
C GLN A 149 14.53 -14.42 0.47
N SER A 150 14.71 -13.24 1.09
CA SER A 150 15.29 -12.06 0.43
C SER A 150 16.75 -12.30 0.08
N ASP A 151 17.51 -12.76 1.07
CA ASP A 151 18.94 -13.01 0.95
C ASP A 151 19.20 -14.14 -0.06
N HIS A 152 18.40 -15.23 -0.04
CA HIS A 152 18.46 -16.32 -1.03
C HIS A 152 18.04 -15.92 -2.46
N ILE A 153 17.06 -15.02 -2.63
CA ILE A 153 16.73 -14.48 -3.96
C ILE A 153 17.89 -13.64 -4.49
N GLN A 154 18.52 -12.80 -3.67
CA GLN A 154 19.69 -12.02 -4.08
C GLN A 154 20.86 -12.95 -4.50
N ASP A 155 21.13 -13.99 -3.71
CA ASP A 155 22.10 -15.05 -4.02
C ASP A 155 21.86 -15.71 -5.40
N LEU A 156 20.60 -15.86 -5.81
CA LEU A 156 20.22 -16.37 -7.15
C LEU A 156 20.29 -15.32 -8.26
N VAL A 157 20.03 -14.04 -7.97
CA VAL A 157 20.30 -12.93 -8.91
C VAL A 157 21.81 -12.88 -9.20
N ASP A 158 22.65 -12.88 -8.17
CA ASP A 158 24.09 -12.71 -8.30
C ASP A 158 24.73 -13.86 -9.10
N ARG A 159 24.36 -15.11 -8.81
CA ARG A 159 24.78 -16.28 -9.61
C ARG A 159 24.29 -16.23 -11.06
N ARG A 160 23.16 -15.56 -11.34
CA ARG A 160 22.70 -15.33 -12.72
C ARG A 160 23.46 -14.20 -13.39
N LEU A 161 23.84 -13.13 -12.66
CA LEU A 161 24.76 -12.12 -13.18
C LEU A 161 26.12 -12.73 -13.54
N GLU A 162 26.61 -13.73 -12.80
CA GLU A 162 27.82 -14.48 -13.17
C GLU A 162 27.67 -15.33 -14.45
N SER A 163 26.51 -15.96 -14.66
CA SER A 163 26.32 -17.02 -15.67
C SER A 163 25.52 -16.64 -16.93
N ASP A 164 24.80 -15.52 -16.95
CA ASP A 164 23.92 -15.07 -18.03
C ASP A 164 24.29 -13.62 -18.42
N GLU A 165 25.14 -13.47 -19.45
CA GLU A 165 25.65 -12.19 -19.95
C GLU A 165 24.54 -11.24 -20.42
N ALA A 166 23.46 -11.80 -20.98
CA ALA A 166 22.31 -11.03 -21.44
C ALA A 166 21.51 -10.48 -20.25
N PHE A 167 21.31 -11.29 -19.20
CA PHE A 167 20.73 -10.81 -17.94
C PHE A 167 21.62 -9.77 -17.26
N ARG A 168 22.94 -9.98 -17.21
CA ARG A 168 23.91 -9.01 -16.64
C ARG A 168 23.77 -7.64 -17.30
N THR A 169 23.81 -7.60 -18.64
CA THR A 169 23.68 -6.36 -19.42
C THR A 169 22.40 -5.61 -19.07
N LEU A 170 21.25 -6.31 -19.10
CA LEU A 170 19.94 -5.73 -18.81
C LEU A 170 19.79 -5.26 -17.35
N TYR A 171 20.38 -5.99 -16.39
CA TYR A 171 20.35 -5.63 -14.98
C TYR A 171 21.25 -4.43 -14.67
N GLU A 172 22.44 -4.35 -15.27
CA GLU A 172 23.32 -3.19 -15.16
C GLU A 172 22.67 -1.93 -15.75
N ASP A 173 22.04 -2.01 -16.92
CA ASP A 173 21.30 -0.88 -17.50
C ASP A 173 20.11 -0.44 -16.62
N ALA A 174 19.48 -1.39 -15.90
CA ALA A 174 18.47 -1.06 -14.91
C ALA A 174 19.05 -0.43 -13.62
N MET A 175 20.29 -0.78 -13.25
CA MET A 175 21.01 -0.18 -12.12
C MET A 175 21.58 1.22 -12.39
N ARG A 176 21.75 1.60 -13.67
CA ARG A 176 22.22 2.94 -14.09
C ARG A 176 21.14 4.03 -13.97
N ARG A 177 19.88 3.68 -13.70
CA ARG A 177 18.74 4.60 -13.54
C ARG A 177 18.78 5.38 -12.21
N ASP A 178 17.82 6.29 -12.05
CA ASP A 178 17.56 6.97 -10.77
C ASP A 178 17.20 5.99 -9.65
N MET A 179 17.54 6.36 -8.41
CA MET A 179 17.53 5.46 -7.24
C MET A 179 16.18 4.79 -6.96
N ASP A 180 15.08 5.46 -7.29
CA ASP A 180 13.70 4.99 -7.11
C ASP A 180 13.15 4.18 -8.30
N GLU A 181 13.93 4.00 -9.37
CA GLU A 181 13.59 3.09 -10.47
C GLU A 181 14.38 1.78 -10.47
N ARG A 182 15.56 1.75 -9.84
CA ARG A 182 16.48 0.59 -9.84
C ARG A 182 15.81 -0.68 -9.32
N PRO A 183 16.12 -1.87 -9.89
CA PRO A 183 15.72 -3.15 -9.31
C PRO A 183 16.11 -3.28 -7.84
N PHE A 184 15.31 -3.98 -7.05
CA PHE A 184 15.68 -4.37 -5.68
C PHE A 184 15.17 -5.77 -5.33
N VAL A 185 15.80 -6.37 -4.33
CA VAL A 185 15.27 -7.49 -3.54
C VAL A 185 15.26 -7.04 -2.09
N ARG A 186 14.11 -7.12 -1.40
CA ARG A 186 13.99 -6.74 0.02
C ARG A 186 12.96 -7.58 0.75
N ASN A 187 13.18 -7.81 2.04
CA ASN A 187 12.13 -8.30 2.93
C ASN A 187 11.16 -7.18 3.36
N LEU A 188 10.01 -7.62 3.88
CA LEU A 188 8.88 -6.84 4.33
C LEU A 188 9.20 -5.64 5.25
N GLU A 189 10.24 -5.77 6.08
CA GLU A 189 10.67 -4.74 7.03
C GLU A 189 11.42 -3.57 6.37
N ASN A 190 12.13 -3.85 5.26
CA ASN A 190 13.05 -2.91 4.63
C ASN A 190 12.45 -2.18 3.40
N VAL A 191 11.23 -2.53 2.96
CA VAL A 191 10.59 -1.94 1.77
C VAL A 191 9.84 -0.61 2.04
N GLN A 192 10.32 0.17 3.01
CA GLN A 192 9.73 1.48 3.32
C GLN A 192 10.16 2.54 2.30
N GLY A 193 9.18 3.15 1.63
CA GLY A 193 9.40 4.21 0.64
C GLY A 193 9.65 3.70 -0.79
N ASP A 194 10.27 2.53 -0.94
CA ASP A 194 10.51 1.89 -2.24
C ASP A 194 9.21 1.45 -2.92
N GLU A 195 8.87 2.08 -4.05
CA GLU A 195 7.74 1.76 -4.93
C GLU A 195 8.23 1.56 -6.37
N ARG A 196 7.55 0.71 -7.14
CA ARG A 196 7.97 0.31 -8.50
C ARG A 196 6.76 0.04 -9.40
N ASP A 197 6.96 0.06 -10.71
CA ASP A 197 5.90 -0.24 -11.68
C ASP A 197 5.43 -1.69 -11.55
N VAL A 198 6.36 -2.63 -11.43
CA VAL A 198 6.08 -4.04 -11.21
C VAL A 198 6.71 -4.50 -9.89
N ILE A 199 5.89 -5.11 -9.04
CA ILE A 199 6.34 -5.78 -7.81
C ILE A 199 6.11 -7.29 -7.95
N VAL A 200 7.14 -8.08 -7.68
CA VAL A 200 7.02 -9.52 -7.42
C VAL A 200 7.01 -9.72 -5.91
N LEU A 201 5.97 -10.32 -5.36
CA LEU A 201 5.86 -10.68 -3.95
C LEU A 201 6.03 -12.20 -3.81
N SER A 202 7.18 -12.63 -3.28
CA SER A 202 7.38 -14.01 -2.85
C SER A 202 6.88 -14.16 -1.42
N ILE A 203 5.95 -15.10 -1.22
CA ILE A 203 5.45 -15.43 0.11
C ILE A 203 6.54 -16.15 0.91
N GLY A 204 7.33 -17.02 0.28
CA GLY A 204 8.51 -17.65 0.89
C GLY A 204 8.19 -18.74 1.92
N TYR A 205 6.90 -19.06 2.10
CA TYR A 205 6.38 -20.12 2.96
C TYR A 205 5.56 -21.11 2.12
N SER A 206 5.49 -22.36 2.57
CA SER A 206 4.70 -23.42 1.94
C SER A 206 4.04 -24.27 3.01
N ALA A 207 3.17 -25.18 2.59
CA ALA A 207 2.61 -26.20 3.46
C ALA A 207 3.69 -27.22 3.88
N ASN A 208 3.53 -27.78 5.08
CA ASN A 208 4.31 -28.92 5.56
C ASN A 208 3.76 -30.24 5.00
N ASP A 209 4.39 -31.37 5.37
CA ASP A 209 3.98 -32.72 4.96
C ASP A 209 2.55 -33.11 5.40
N GLN A 210 1.95 -32.36 6.33
CA GLN A 210 0.56 -32.53 6.78
C GLN A 210 -0.43 -31.62 6.03
N GLY A 211 0.03 -30.86 5.03
CA GLY A 211 -0.78 -29.95 4.22
C GLY A 211 -1.06 -28.58 4.86
N HIS A 212 -0.47 -28.26 6.02
CA HIS A 212 -0.71 -27.03 6.78
C HIS A 212 0.43 -26.01 6.63
N VAL A 213 0.10 -24.74 6.49
CA VAL A 213 1.06 -23.61 6.46
C VAL A 213 1.36 -23.16 7.90
N PRO A 214 2.63 -22.90 8.28
CA PRO A 214 2.95 -22.36 9.61
C PRO A 214 2.36 -20.96 9.82
N LEU A 215 1.87 -20.68 11.03
CA LEU A 215 1.26 -19.39 11.39
C LEU A 215 2.26 -18.38 12.00
N ASN A 216 3.53 -18.76 12.23
CA ASN A 216 4.59 -17.80 12.51
C ASN A 216 5.21 -17.32 11.19
N PHE A 217 4.84 -16.10 10.78
CA PHE A 217 5.41 -15.40 9.63
C PHE A 217 6.49 -14.38 10.05
N GLY A 218 7.17 -14.61 11.18
CA GLY A 218 8.19 -13.72 11.74
C GLY A 218 7.64 -12.33 12.02
N ALA A 219 8.29 -11.30 11.46
CA ALA A 219 7.88 -9.88 11.57
C ALA A 219 6.42 -9.59 11.15
N LEU A 220 5.80 -10.45 10.33
CA LEU A 220 4.38 -10.35 9.96
C LEU A 220 3.43 -10.91 11.05
N SER A 221 3.88 -11.85 11.88
CA SER A 221 3.10 -12.36 13.02
C SER A 221 3.30 -11.56 14.31
N GLN A 222 4.33 -10.72 14.37
CA GLN A 222 4.54 -9.74 15.43
C GLN A 222 3.51 -8.59 15.41
N SER A 223 3.45 -7.81 16.49
CA SER A 223 2.65 -6.57 16.57
C SER A 223 2.97 -5.62 15.41
N GLY A 224 1.96 -4.95 14.86
CA GLY A 224 2.10 -4.05 13.70
C GLY A 224 2.35 -4.76 12.37
N GLY A 225 2.42 -6.10 12.33
CA GLY A 225 2.62 -6.89 11.12
C GLY A 225 1.58 -6.61 10.03
N GLU A 226 0.35 -6.27 10.40
CA GLU A 226 -0.69 -5.85 9.46
C GLU A 226 -0.32 -4.57 8.68
N ARG A 227 0.43 -3.66 9.30
CA ARG A 227 0.95 -2.43 8.66
C ARG A 227 2.17 -2.73 7.81
N ARG A 228 3.03 -3.66 8.24
CA ARG A 228 4.14 -4.18 7.43
C ARG A 228 3.59 -4.74 6.11
N LEU A 229 2.53 -5.56 6.15
CA LEU A 229 1.83 -6.04 4.95
C LEU A 229 1.20 -4.91 4.12
N ASN A 230 0.48 -3.97 4.75
CA ASN A 230 -0.11 -2.81 4.07
C ASN A 230 0.93 -1.99 3.29
N VAL A 231 2.15 -1.85 3.82
CA VAL A 231 3.28 -1.24 3.11
C VAL A 231 3.58 -2.07 1.84
N ALA A 232 3.92 -3.35 1.95
CA ALA A 232 4.30 -4.17 0.79
C ALA A 232 3.24 -4.21 -0.32
N ILE A 233 1.98 -4.52 0.01
CA ILE A 233 0.91 -4.67 -1.01
C ILE A 233 0.58 -3.33 -1.70
N SER A 234 0.95 -2.19 -1.11
CA SER A 234 0.76 -0.86 -1.69
C SER A 234 1.98 -0.31 -2.44
N ARG A 235 3.03 -1.10 -2.71
CA ARG A 235 4.25 -0.65 -3.43
C ARG A 235 4.13 -0.67 -4.97
N ALA A 236 3.16 -1.38 -5.53
CA ALA A 236 2.97 -1.50 -6.98
C ALA A 236 2.24 -0.28 -7.59
N ARG A 237 2.83 0.32 -8.63
CA ARG A 237 2.18 1.35 -9.46
C ARG A 237 1.32 0.71 -10.56
N GLN A 238 1.88 -0.24 -11.34
CA GLN A 238 1.22 -0.80 -12.54
C GLN A 238 0.85 -2.28 -12.40
N LYS A 239 1.65 -3.11 -11.70
CA LYS A 239 1.43 -4.56 -11.64
C LYS A 239 2.00 -5.21 -10.38
N MET A 240 1.32 -6.23 -9.86
CA MET A 240 1.81 -7.07 -8.76
C MET A 240 1.63 -8.55 -9.10
N LEU A 241 2.72 -9.33 -8.98
CA LEU A 241 2.74 -10.77 -9.15
C LEU A 241 2.98 -11.43 -7.80
N VAL A 242 2.04 -12.26 -7.34
CA VAL A 242 2.12 -12.96 -6.05
C VAL A 242 2.54 -14.41 -6.28
N LEU A 243 3.78 -14.75 -5.93
CA LEU A 243 4.29 -16.12 -5.97
C LEU A 243 3.92 -16.83 -4.67
N CYS A 244 3.18 -17.94 -4.75
CA CYS A 244 2.75 -18.68 -3.57
C CYS A 244 2.74 -20.19 -3.83
N SER A 245 3.20 -20.97 -2.85
CA SER A 245 3.28 -22.44 -2.95
C SER A 245 2.14 -23.24 -2.31
N PHE A 246 1.14 -22.58 -1.74
CA PHE A 246 0.00 -23.24 -1.08
C PHE A 246 -1.34 -22.59 -1.49
N ASP A 247 -2.45 -23.30 -1.25
CA ASP A 247 -3.79 -22.72 -1.37
C ASP A 247 -4.21 -22.01 -0.07
N PRO A 248 -4.38 -20.68 -0.05
CA PRO A 248 -4.75 -19.94 1.16
C PRO A 248 -6.16 -20.28 1.68
N ALA A 249 -7.04 -20.86 0.85
CA ALA A 249 -8.38 -21.24 1.27
C ALA A 249 -8.37 -22.43 2.25
N THR A 250 -7.60 -23.47 1.94
CA THR A 250 -7.60 -24.77 2.63
C THR A 250 -6.41 -24.97 3.56
N GLN A 251 -5.22 -24.46 3.21
CA GLN A 251 -3.96 -24.79 3.89
C GLN A 251 -3.52 -23.74 4.92
N LEU A 252 -3.92 -22.48 4.74
CA LEU A 252 -3.62 -21.36 5.64
C LEU A 252 -4.77 -21.15 6.64
N GLN A 253 -4.82 -21.95 7.70
CA GLN A 253 -5.92 -21.96 8.66
C GLN A 253 -5.73 -20.89 9.75
N VAL A 254 -6.33 -19.71 9.54
CA VAL A 254 -6.22 -18.56 10.46
C VAL A 254 -7.53 -18.36 11.22
N THR A 255 -7.47 -18.39 12.55
CA THR A 255 -8.59 -18.06 13.46
C THR A 255 -8.46 -16.62 13.99
N GLU A 256 -9.53 -16.10 14.61
CA GLU A 256 -9.55 -14.74 15.19
C GLU A 256 -8.49 -14.53 16.29
N SER A 257 -8.03 -15.62 16.92
CA SER A 257 -6.95 -15.65 17.91
C SER A 257 -5.53 -15.52 17.34
N VAL A 258 -5.36 -15.52 16.02
CA VAL A 258 -4.05 -15.38 15.35
C VAL A 258 -3.76 -13.91 15.06
N SER A 259 -2.47 -13.55 14.91
CA SER A 259 -1.98 -12.21 14.60
C SER A 259 -2.73 -11.51 13.45
N GLN A 260 -2.94 -10.19 13.58
CA GLN A 260 -3.64 -9.40 12.56
C GLN A 260 -2.92 -9.42 11.20
N GLY A 261 -1.59 -9.56 11.18
CA GLY A 261 -0.81 -9.71 9.96
C GLY A 261 -1.09 -11.03 9.23
N ALA A 262 -1.23 -12.15 9.93
CA ALA A 262 -1.63 -13.43 9.32
C ALA A 262 -3.08 -13.40 8.81
N GLN A 263 -3.99 -12.76 9.55
CA GLN A 263 -5.37 -12.53 9.09
C GLN A 263 -5.40 -11.70 7.79
N ALA A 264 -4.71 -10.56 7.78
CA ALA A 264 -4.61 -9.69 6.60
C ALA A 264 -3.89 -10.37 5.42
N LEU A 265 -2.92 -11.26 5.68
CA LEU A 265 -2.29 -12.08 4.64
C LEU A 265 -3.27 -13.08 4.04
N ARG A 266 -4.06 -13.81 4.86
CA ARG A 266 -5.10 -14.73 4.34
C ARG A 266 -6.13 -13.97 3.50
N GLU A 267 -6.59 -12.80 3.96
CA GLU A 267 -7.46 -11.91 3.18
C GLU A 267 -6.82 -11.51 1.84
N PHE A 268 -5.54 -11.14 1.85
CA PHE A 268 -4.80 -10.73 0.64
C PHE A 268 -4.58 -11.86 -0.35
N LEU A 269 -4.17 -13.04 0.10
CA LEU A 269 -3.93 -14.18 -0.78
C LEU A 269 -5.24 -14.68 -1.42
N LEU A 270 -6.35 -14.68 -0.68
CA LEU A 270 -7.67 -14.98 -1.22
C LEU A 270 -8.13 -13.94 -2.26
N PHE A 271 -7.93 -12.65 -1.98
CA PHE A 271 -8.25 -11.56 -2.92
C PHE A 271 -7.37 -11.60 -4.18
N ALA A 272 -6.06 -11.83 -4.05
CA ALA A 272 -5.12 -11.93 -5.17
C ALA A 272 -5.41 -13.13 -6.09
N LYS A 273 -5.97 -14.22 -5.53
CA LYS A 273 -6.38 -15.41 -6.28
C LYS A 273 -7.71 -15.23 -7.02
N GLN A 274 -8.62 -14.36 -6.56
CA GLN A 274 -9.93 -14.09 -7.20
C GLN A 274 -10.37 -12.61 -7.04
N PRO A 275 -9.69 -11.63 -7.65
CA PRO A 275 -9.94 -10.20 -7.40
C PRO A 275 -11.34 -9.74 -7.84
N ASP A 276 -11.88 -10.32 -8.92
CA ASP A 276 -13.20 -9.99 -9.45
C ASP A 276 -14.37 -10.44 -8.57
N ARG A 277 -14.15 -11.45 -7.71
CA ARG A 277 -15.10 -11.96 -6.70
C ARG A 277 -14.93 -11.29 -5.33
N SER A 278 -14.34 -10.10 -5.30
CA SER A 278 -14.28 -9.33 -4.07
C SER A 278 -15.69 -8.89 -3.63
N PRO A 279 -16.02 -8.94 -2.33
CA PRO A 279 -17.30 -8.44 -1.80
C PRO A 279 -17.62 -6.99 -2.21
N ASP A 280 -16.61 -6.18 -2.51
CA ASP A 280 -16.73 -4.85 -3.08
C ASP A 280 -17.29 -4.84 -4.51
N SER A 281 -16.86 -5.80 -5.34
CA SER A 281 -17.31 -6.04 -6.71
C SER A 281 -18.76 -6.53 -6.70
N GLU A 282 -19.05 -7.50 -5.84
CA GLU A 282 -20.41 -8.02 -5.61
C GLU A 282 -21.34 -6.94 -5.02
N ALA A 283 -20.89 -6.15 -4.06
CA ALA A 283 -21.67 -5.05 -3.50
C ALA A 283 -21.83 -3.87 -4.48
N ALA A 284 -20.90 -3.66 -5.43
CA ALA A 284 -21.07 -2.69 -6.51
C ALA A 284 -22.07 -3.17 -7.58
N ALA A 285 -22.15 -4.48 -7.85
CA ALA A 285 -23.13 -5.07 -8.75
C ALA A 285 -24.53 -5.17 -8.11
N ALA A 286 -24.61 -5.59 -6.85
CA ALA A 286 -25.85 -5.71 -6.08
C ALA A 286 -26.44 -4.33 -5.72
N ARG A 287 -25.58 -3.31 -5.50
CA ARG A 287 -26.01 -1.91 -5.55
C ARG A 287 -26.13 -1.45 -6.99
N SER A 288 -27.15 -1.95 -7.68
CA SER A 288 -27.77 -1.17 -8.75
C SER A 288 -27.97 0.25 -8.21
N PRO A 289 -27.33 1.28 -8.79
CA PRO A 289 -27.41 2.62 -8.25
C PRO A 289 -28.85 3.07 -8.39
N ILE A 290 -29.59 3.16 -7.28
CA ILE A 290 -30.91 3.77 -7.30
C ILE A 290 -30.68 5.20 -7.78
N VAL A 291 -31.14 5.49 -9.00
CA VAL A 291 -30.91 6.77 -9.68
C VAL A 291 -31.88 7.81 -9.09
N HIS A 292 -31.65 8.13 -7.82
CA HIS A 292 -32.33 9.17 -7.05
C HIS A 292 -32.12 10.57 -7.67
N ASP A 293 -31.08 10.72 -8.51
CA ASP A 293 -30.85 11.92 -9.30
C ASP A 293 -31.49 11.79 -10.68
N HIS A 294 -32.71 12.34 -10.83
CA HIS A 294 -33.45 12.36 -12.09
C HIS A 294 -32.67 13.02 -13.25
N LEU A 295 -31.65 13.83 -12.98
CA LEU A 295 -30.81 14.46 -14.01
C LEU A 295 -29.92 13.41 -14.72
N VAL A 296 -29.39 12.44 -13.96
CA VAL A 296 -28.61 11.31 -14.49
C VAL A 296 -29.49 10.43 -15.37
N ALA A 297 -30.69 10.08 -14.90
CA ALA A 297 -31.66 9.31 -15.69
C ALA A 297 -32.03 10.03 -17.00
N THR A 298 -32.37 11.33 -16.92
CA THR A 298 -32.69 12.19 -18.07
C THR A 298 -31.54 12.23 -19.10
N LEU A 299 -30.29 12.25 -18.66
CA LEU A 299 -29.12 12.21 -19.56
C LEU A 299 -28.94 10.84 -20.21
N ILE A 300 -29.12 9.73 -19.47
CA ILE A 300 -29.04 8.37 -20.02
C ILE A 300 -30.09 8.15 -21.12
N GLU A 301 -31.32 8.58 -20.88
CA GLU A 301 -32.42 8.46 -21.85
C GLU A 301 -32.13 9.27 -23.11
N ARG A 302 -31.74 10.54 -22.97
CA ARG A 302 -31.36 11.41 -24.11
C ARG A 302 -30.16 10.87 -24.87
N LEU A 303 -29.14 10.35 -24.20
CA LEU A 303 -27.99 9.73 -24.87
C LEU A 303 -28.42 8.51 -25.68
N ARG A 304 -29.34 7.69 -25.15
CA ARG A 304 -29.92 6.53 -25.83
C ARG A 304 -30.73 6.92 -27.07
N GLU A 305 -31.45 8.04 -27.07
CA GLU A 305 -32.12 8.59 -28.27
C GLU A 305 -31.13 8.85 -29.43
N PHE A 306 -29.91 9.29 -29.12
CA PHE A 306 -28.81 9.47 -30.08
C PHE A 306 -27.91 8.23 -30.22
N GLY A 307 -28.38 7.05 -29.78
CA GLY A 307 -27.70 5.76 -29.92
C GLY A 307 -26.45 5.57 -29.04
N TRP A 308 -26.22 6.42 -28.04
CA TRP A 308 -25.12 6.28 -27.08
C TRP A 308 -25.59 5.48 -25.86
N GLN A 309 -24.78 4.52 -25.40
CA GLN A 309 -25.01 3.79 -24.16
C GLN A 309 -24.23 4.47 -23.02
N ALA A 310 -24.79 4.53 -21.82
CA ALA A 310 -24.13 5.15 -20.67
C ALA A 310 -24.54 4.53 -19.34
N GLU A 311 -23.61 4.52 -18.37
CA GLU A 311 -23.73 3.90 -17.06
C GLU A 311 -23.53 4.93 -15.94
N ALA A 312 -24.38 4.89 -14.91
CA ALA A 312 -24.32 5.82 -13.78
C ALA A 312 -23.34 5.33 -12.70
N SER A 313 -22.71 6.28 -11.99
CA SER A 313 -21.96 6.02 -10.75
C SER A 313 -20.83 4.98 -10.86
N VAL A 314 -20.09 5.02 -11.98
CA VAL A 314 -19.02 4.06 -12.31
C VAL A 314 -17.79 4.25 -11.42
N GLY A 315 -17.27 3.14 -10.88
CA GLY A 315 -16.11 3.08 -9.99
C GLY A 315 -16.43 2.46 -8.62
N ALA A 316 -15.44 1.84 -7.97
CA ALA A 316 -15.67 1.17 -6.68
C ALA A 316 -15.73 2.14 -5.48
N SER A 317 -14.90 3.19 -5.48
CA SER A 317 -14.68 4.09 -4.35
C SER A 317 -15.77 5.18 -4.18
N ALA A 318 -15.51 6.18 -3.34
CA ALA A 318 -16.32 7.40 -3.25
C ALA A 318 -16.11 8.39 -4.43
N ALA A 319 -14.99 8.30 -5.16
CA ALA A 319 -14.74 9.13 -6.34
C ALA A 319 -15.22 8.43 -7.62
N ARG A 320 -16.54 8.32 -7.73
CA ARG A 320 -17.21 7.76 -8.92
C ARG A 320 -17.31 8.80 -10.03
N VAL A 321 -17.35 8.31 -11.26
CA VAL A 321 -17.80 9.08 -12.43
C VAL A 321 -19.33 9.11 -12.37
N ASP A 322 -19.94 10.29 -12.41
CA ASP A 322 -21.39 10.42 -12.21
C ASP A 322 -22.17 9.69 -13.33
N LEU A 323 -21.69 9.84 -14.57
CA LEU A 323 -22.18 9.17 -15.76
C LEU A 323 -21.02 8.87 -16.73
N ALA A 324 -20.81 7.62 -17.10
CA ALA A 324 -19.78 7.21 -18.08
C ALA A 324 -20.44 6.74 -19.38
N VAL A 325 -20.06 7.33 -20.51
CA VAL A 325 -20.64 7.01 -21.83
C VAL A 325 -19.74 6.02 -22.56
N ARG A 326 -20.30 4.94 -23.10
CA ARG A 326 -19.58 3.91 -23.88
C ARG A 326 -19.27 4.39 -25.30
N SER A 327 -18.14 3.95 -25.82
CA SER A 327 -17.76 4.13 -27.22
C SER A 327 -18.73 3.37 -28.15
N LYS A 328 -19.03 3.91 -29.34
CA LYS A 328 -19.80 3.16 -30.37
C LYS A 328 -18.90 2.25 -31.20
N LEU A 329 -17.60 2.53 -31.22
CA LEU A 329 -16.59 1.83 -32.04
C LEU A 329 -15.90 0.71 -31.26
N ASP A 330 -15.69 0.88 -29.95
CA ASP A 330 -15.28 -0.19 -29.02
C ASP A 330 -16.19 -0.19 -27.77
N PRO A 331 -17.33 -0.92 -27.80
CA PRO A 331 -18.28 -0.97 -26.68
C PRO A 331 -17.70 -1.44 -25.34
N THR A 332 -16.49 -2.01 -25.30
CA THR A 332 -15.83 -2.36 -24.03
C THR A 332 -15.37 -1.13 -23.24
N ARG A 333 -15.10 -0.01 -23.92
CA ARG A 333 -14.55 1.23 -23.35
C ARG A 333 -15.60 2.31 -23.10
N PHE A 334 -15.28 3.20 -22.18
CA PHE A 334 -15.95 4.48 -22.00
C PHE A 334 -15.19 5.58 -22.77
N VAL A 335 -15.91 6.32 -23.60
CA VAL A 335 -15.36 7.43 -24.39
C VAL A 335 -15.30 8.73 -23.59
N LEU A 336 -16.22 8.93 -22.64
CA LEU A 336 -16.35 10.19 -21.90
C LEU A 336 -16.93 9.98 -20.50
N GLY A 337 -16.29 10.58 -19.50
CA GLY A 337 -16.85 10.75 -18.16
C GLY A 337 -17.57 12.09 -18.05
N VAL A 338 -18.89 12.05 -17.88
CA VAL A 338 -19.70 13.24 -17.61
C VAL A 338 -19.79 13.46 -16.10
N LEU A 339 -19.45 14.67 -15.66
CA LEU A 339 -19.52 15.09 -14.27
C LEU A 339 -20.66 16.08 -14.06
N LEU A 340 -21.33 15.94 -12.92
CA LEU A 340 -22.47 16.74 -12.49
C LEU A 340 -22.16 17.48 -11.18
N ASP A 341 -22.88 18.57 -10.94
CA ASP A 341 -22.88 19.37 -9.71
C ASP A 341 -23.77 18.78 -8.59
N GLY A 342 -24.37 17.60 -8.83
CA GLY A 342 -25.23 16.86 -7.91
C GLY A 342 -24.50 16.12 -6.77
N PRO A 343 -25.17 15.18 -6.08
CA PRO A 343 -24.64 14.52 -4.87
C PRO A 343 -23.30 13.81 -5.04
N GLY A 344 -22.96 13.34 -6.25
CA GLY A 344 -21.66 12.76 -6.57
C GLY A 344 -20.47 13.72 -6.39
N ALA A 345 -20.71 15.03 -6.35
CA ALA A 345 -19.72 16.07 -6.05
C ALA A 345 -19.58 16.41 -4.55
N ALA A 346 -20.46 15.89 -3.67
CA ALA A 346 -20.57 16.33 -2.27
C ALA A 346 -19.30 16.09 -1.42
N TRP A 347 -18.46 15.12 -1.81
CA TRP A 347 -17.19 14.84 -1.12
C TRP A 347 -16.12 15.92 -1.36
N ALA A 348 -16.29 16.79 -2.37
CA ALA A 348 -15.40 17.90 -2.68
C ALA A 348 -15.89 19.18 -2.00
N ARG A 349 -15.26 19.47 -0.85
CA ARG A 349 -15.67 20.55 0.08
C ARG A 349 -15.51 21.96 -0.49
N THR A 350 -14.65 22.17 -1.49
CA THR A 350 -14.41 23.46 -2.14
C THR A 350 -14.87 23.44 -3.60
N SER A 351 -15.29 24.59 -4.13
CA SER A 351 -15.66 24.72 -5.56
C SER A 351 -14.49 24.37 -6.49
N LEU A 352 -13.26 24.77 -6.13
CA LEU A 352 -12.04 24.37 -6.86
C LEU A 352 -11.86 22.85 -6.90
N GLY A 353 -12.16 22.17 -5.80
CA GLY A 353 -12.12 20.70 -5.71
C GLY A 353 -13.23 20.01 -6.51
N ARG A 354 -14.40 20.66 -6.68
CA ARG A 354 -15.49 20.14 -7.53
C ARG A 354 -15.19 20.32 -9.01
N GLU A 355 -14.82 21.52 -9.44
CA GLU A 355 -14.67 21.81 -10.87
C GLU A 355 -13.32 21.32 -11.43
N LEU A 356 -12.20 21.64 -10.79
CA LEU A 356 -10.87 21.26 -11.31
C LEU A 356 -10.34 19.98 -10.66
N GLY A 357 -10.61 19.77 -9.37
CA GLY A 357 -10.12 18.62 -8.62
C GLY A 357 -10.72 17.27 -9.02
N ARG A 358 -11.95 17.25 -9.57
CA ARG A 358 -12.57 16.02 -10.11
C ARG A 358 -12.01 15.67 -11.48
N ALA A 359 -12.04 16.61 -12.42
CA ALA A 359 -11.53 16.43 -13.78
C ALA A 359 -10.05 16.05 -13.80
N GLY A 360 -9.18 16.89 -13.22
CA GLY A 360 -7.73 16.68 -13.19
C GLY A 360 -7.25 15.48 -12.34
N TYR A 361 -8.17 14.76 -11.69
CA TYR A 361 -7.93 13.43 -11.14
C TYR A 361 -8.28 12.34 -12.16
N LEU A 362 -9.50 12.35 -12.71
CA LEU A 362 -9.94 11.35 -13.69
C LEU A 362 -9.11 11.39 -14.98
N GLU A 363 -8.68 12.57 -15.43
CA GLU A 363 -7.81 12.75 -16.60
C GLU A 363 -6.44 12.06 -16.44
N ARG A 364 -5.92 11.95 -15.20
CA ARG A 364 -4.69 11.18 -14.91
C ARG A 364 -4.90 9.68 -15.04
N TYR A 365 -6.13 9.22 -14.90
CA TYR A 365 -6.59 7.85 -15.13
C TYR A 365 -7.20 7.70 -16.54
N HIS A 366 -6.72 8.51 -17.50
CA HIS A 366 -7.03 8.47 -18.94
C HIS A 366 -8.47 8.80 -19.34
N TRP A 367 -9.32 9.30 -18.43
CA TRP A 367 -10.66 9.76 -18.80
C TRP A 367 -10.61 11.06 -19.59
N ALA A 368 -11.29 11.11 -20.74
CA ALA A 368 -11.81 12.39 -21.22
C ALA A 368 -13.00 12.80 -20.34
N VAL A 369 -13.05 14.06 -19.91
CA VAL A 369 -14.05 14.57 -18.95
C VAL A 369 -14.90 15.68 -19.58
N HIS A 370 -16.18 15.77 -19.21
CA HIS A 370 -17.08 16.86 -19.58
C HIS A 370 -17.99 17.27 -18.40
N HIS A 371 -18.10 18.57 -18.12
CA HIS A 371 -18.93 19.08 -17.02
C HIS A 371 -20.32 19.49 -17.53
N VAL A 372 -21.37 19.02 -16.85
CA VAL A 372 -22.75 19.44 -17.05
C VAL A 372 -23.29 19.96 -15.72
N THR A 373 -23.91 21.15 -15.72
CA THR A 373 -24.60 21.65 -14.51
C THR A 373 -26.07 21.30 -14.56
N ALA A 374 -26.65 20.93 -13.41
CA ALA A 374 -28.08 20.74 -13.21
C ALA A 374 -28.86 21.94 -13.73
N ARG A 375 -28.36 23.16 -13.44
CA ARG A 375 -28.96 24.42 -13.91
C ARG A 375 -28.99 24.53 -15.44
N SER A 376 -27.93 24.14 -16.13
CA SER A 376 -27.90 24.13 -17.60
C SER A 376 -28.84 23.08 -18.18
N LEU A 377 -28.84 21.86 -17.62
CA LEU A 377 -29.65 20.75 -18.10
C LEU A 377 -31.15 21.02 -17.92
N VAL A 378 -31.57 21.56 -16.77
CA VAL A 378 -32.98 21.93 -16.51
C VAL A 378 -33.43 23.12 -17.36
N ARG A 379 -32.58 24.15 -17.54
CA ARG A 379 -32.97 25.37 -18.26
C ARG A 379 -33.03 25.20 -19.78
N ALA A 380 -32.11 24.44 -20.36
CA ALA A 380 -31.99 24.29 -21.81
C ALA A 380 -31.39 22.93 -22.20
N PRO A 381 -32.13 21.80 -22.00
CA PRO A 381 -31.58 20.46 -22.20
C PRO A 381 -30.91 20.26 -23.57
N SER A 382 -31.56 20.70 -24.65
CA SER A 382 -31.04 20.57 -26.02
C SER A 382 -29.74 21.35 -26.25
N ALA A 383 -29.55 22.48 -25.56
CA ALA A 383 -28.32 23.28 -25.64
C ALA A 383 -27.15 22.65 -24.86
N VAL A 384 -27.42 21.73 -23.93
CA VAL A 384 -26.41 20.87 -23.28
C VAL A 384 -26.08 19.66 -24.17
N MET A 385 -27.09 19.04 -24.81
CA MET A 385 -26.88 17.86 -25.64
C MET A 385 -26.01 18.14 -26.88
N VAL A 386 -26.19 19.28 -27.57
CA VAL A 386 -25.41 19.60 -28.79
C VAL A 386 -23.87 19.61 -28.57
N PRO A 387 -23.30 20.32 -27.58
CA PRO A 387 -21.86 20.27 -27.32
C PRO A 387 -21.40 18.93 -26.73
N LEU A 388 -22.25 18.24 -25.95
CA LEU A 388 -21.95 16.91 -25.41
C LEU A 388 -21.81 15.86 -26.52
N LEU A 389 -22.77 15.80 -27.46
CA LEU A 389 -22.74 14.87 -28.60
C LEU A 389 -21.53 15.13 -29.50
N LYS A 390 -21.26 16.39 -29.85
CA LYS A 390 -20.06 16.78 -30.62
C LYS A 390 -18.74 16.44 -29.92
N ARG A 391 -18.73 16.41 -28.57
CA ARG A 391 -17.58 15.95 -27.80
C ARG A 391 -17.47 14.43 -27.81
N LEU A 392 -18.58 13.71 -27.67
CA LEU A 392 -18.62 12.24 -27.75
C LEU A 392 -18.10 11.76 -29.11
N GLU A 393 -18.68 12.26 -30.21
CA GLU A 393 -18.27 11.93 -31.59
C GLU A 393 -16.75 12.11 -31.79
N ARG A 394 -16.23 13.28 -31.43
CA ARG A 394 -14.80 13.60 -31.56
C ARG A 394 -13.87 12.72 -30.72
N GLU A 395 -14.24 12.38 -29.47
CA GLU A 395 -13.39 11.50 -28.65
C GLU A 395 -13.55 10.02 -29.05
N ASP A 396 -14.68 9.62 -29.63
CA ASP A 396 -14.90 8.27 -30.16
C ASP A 396 -14.04 8.01 -31.41
N GLU A 397 -14.00 8.98 -32.32
CA GLU A 397 -13.04 9.00 -33.44
C GLU A 397 -11.59 8.86 -32.94
N ARG A 398 -11.22 9.60 -31.89
CA ARG A 398 -9.85 9.58 -31.32
C ARG A 398 -9.44 8.24 -30.73
N LEU A 399 -10.37 7.48 -30.14
CA LEU A 399 -10.09 6.13 -29.62
C LEU A 399 -9.60 5.18 -30.71
N THR A 400 -9.96 5.40 -31.98
CA THR A 400 -9.47 4.58 -33.11
C THR A 400 -8.02 4.86 -33.50
N VAL A 401 -7.55 6.11 -33.30
CA VAL A 401 -6.23 6.57 -33.78
C VAL A 401 -5.12 6.28 -32.76
N HIS A 402 -5.47 6.22 -31.47
CA HIS A 402 -4.53 6.00 -30.37
C HIS A 402 -5.00 4.86 -29.46
N PRO A 403 -4.74 3.59 -29.83
CA PRO A 403 -4.88 2.49 -28.89
C PRO A 403 -3.97 2.73 -27.69
N THR A 404 -4.56 2.79 -26.49
CA THR A 404 -3.86 2.80 -25.20
C THR A 404 -2.77 1.71 -25.21
N PRO A 405 -1.53 1.99 -24.76
CA PRO A 405 -0.43 1.02 -24.85
C PRO A 405 -0.83 -0.34 -24.26
N PRO A 406 -0.53 -1.44 -24.95
CA PRO A 406 -1.13 -2.73 -24.65
C PRO A 406 -0.81 -3.18 -23.22
N SER A 407 -1.87 -3.52 -22.49
CA SER A 407 -1.76 -4.41 -21.35
C SER A 407 -1.29 -5.76 -21.86
N VAL A 408 -0.02 -6.06 -21.59
CA VAL A 408 0.66 -7.23 -22.15
C VAL A 408 -0.01 -8.49 -21.62
N ALA A 409 -0.69 -9.19 -22.52
CA ALA A 409 -1.32 -10.47 -22.25
C ALA A 409 -0.23 -11.47 -21.82
N ILE A 410 -0.36 -11.95 -20.59
CA ILE A 410 0.48 -13.03 -20.09
C ILE A 410 -0.24 -14.34 -20.39
N GLY A 411 0.11 -14.95 -21.52
CA GLY A 411 -0.27 -16.32 -21.81
C GLY A 411 0.49 -17.29 -20.90
N ASP A 412 -0.26 -18.15 -20.20
CA ASP A 412 0.13 -19.42 -19.58
C ASP A 412 1.58 -19.53 -19.06
N ILE A 413 1.96 -18.62 -18.15
CA ILE A 413 3.18 -18.80 -17.36
C ILE A 413 2.88 -19.87 -16.30
N TYR A 414 3.45 -21.06 -16.52
CA TYR A 414 3.40 -22.23 -15.64
C TYR A 414 2.07 -23.00 -15.64
N SER A 415 1.85 -23.80 -16.69
CA SER A 415 1.15 -25.08 -16.50
C SER A 415 2.05 -26.02 -15.69
N PRO A 416 1.69 -26.42 -14.46
CA PRO A 416 2.23 -27.66 -13.91
C PRO A 416 1.76 -28.81 -14.80
N ASP A 417 2.68 -29.68 -15.23
CA ASP A 417 2.28 -30.98 -15.77
C ASP A 417 1.67 -31.78 -14.60
N PRO A 418 0.37 -32.15 -14.64
CA PRO A 418 -0.28 -32.87 -13.55
C PRO A 418 0.25 -34.31 -13.39
N ALA A 419 1.07 -34.81 -14.33
CA ALA A 419 1.77 -36.09 -14.22
C ALA A 419 3.22 -35.96 -13.71
N ALA A 420 3.76 -34.74 -13.53
CA ALA A 420 5.11 -34.56 -13.03
C ALA A 420 5.20 -34.86 -11.52
N PRO A 421 6.02 -35.83 -11.08
CA PRO A 421 6.21 -36.11 -9.66
C PRO A 421 6.92 -34.94 -8.96
N PRO A 422 6.66 -34.71 -7.65
CA PRO A 422 7.35 -33.66 -6.91
C PRO A 422 8.87 -33.90 -6.90
N PRO A 423 9.70 -32.83 -6.95
CA PRO A 423 11.14 -32.96 -6.96
C PRO A 423 11.61 -33.69 -5.69
N ALA A 424 12.34 -34.80 -5.88
CA ALA A 424 12.79 -35.63 -4.77
C ALA A 424 13.65 -34.82 -3.78
N PRO A 425 13.50 -35.04 -2.46
CA PRO A 425 14.29 -34.32 -1.47
C PRO A 425 15.79 -34.58 -1.69
N PRO A 426 16.66 -33.55 -1.53
CA PRO A 426 18.06 -33.64 -1.90
C PRO A 426 18.75 -34.79 -1.17
N THR A 427 19.24 -35.76 -1.93
CA THR A 427 19.79 -37.01 -1.38
C THR A 427 20.94 -36.70 -0.43
N ARG A 428 20.87 -37.29 0.75
CA ARG A 428 21.80 -37.03 1.86
C ARG A 428 23.18 -37.55 1.48
N ARG A 429 24.03 -36.67 0.91
CA ARG A 429 25.42 -37.01 0.56
C ARG A 429 26.09 -37.72 1.74
N PRO A 430 26.75 -38.88 1.53
CA PRO A 430 27.41 -39.59 2.63
C PRO A 430 28.44 -38.66 3.28
N ARG A 431 28.45 -38.65 4.60
CA ARG A 431 29.30 -37.77 5.40
C ARG A 431 30.76 -38.12 5.11
N ALA A 432 31.50 -37.19 4.50
CA ALA A 432 32.93 -37.38 4.30
C ALA A 432 33.62 -37.72 5.64
N PRO A 433 34.58 -38.67 5.66
CA PRO A 433 35.30 -38.98 6.89
C PRO A 433 35.99 -37.72 7.41
N LYS A 434 36.01 -37.55 8.74
CA LYS A 434 36.69 -36.43 9.37
C LYS A 434 38.17 -36.48 9.01
N ALA A 435 38.66 -35.51 8.24
CA ALA A 435 40.08 -35.21 8.22
C ALA A 435 40.50 -34.79 9.65
N GLU A 436 41.58 -35.36 10.17
CA GLU A 436 42.10 -34.97 11.47
C GLU A 436 42.62 -33.52 11.40
N ALA A 437 42.26 -32.72 12.41
CA ALA A 437 42.76 -31.35 12.50
C ALA A 437 44.25 -31.39 12.88
N PRO A 438 45.13 -30.63 12.19
CA PRO A 438 46.54 -30.58 12.55
C PRO A 438 46.70 -30.06 14.00
N PRO A 439 47.70 -30.56 14.75
CA PRO A 439 47.82 -30.27 16.19
C PRO A 439 47.99 -28.77 16.44
N ARG A 440 47.10 -28.20 17.27
CA ARG A 440 47.12 -26.78 17.64
C ARG A 440 48.47 -26.41 18.26
N ARG A 441 49.28 -25.61 17.57
CA ARG A 441 50.41 -24.90 18.19
C ARG A 441 49.89 -24.10 19.38
N ARG A 442 50.44 -24.36 20.57
CA ARG A 442 50.16 -23.54 21.76
C ARG A 442 50.72 -22.14 21.55
N LEU A 443 49.84 -21.15 21.42
CA LEU A 443 50.22 -19.76 21.62
C LEU A 443 50.59 -19.56 23.10
N PRO A 444 51.62 -18.74 23.43
CA PRO A 444 51.95 -18.42 24.81
C PRO A 444 50.80 -17.63 25.46
N GLY A 445 50.50 -17.94 26.73
CA GLY A 445 49.43 -17.29 27.47
C GLY A 445 49.71 -15.80 27.76
N PRO A 446 48.68 -14.98 27.99
CA PRO A 446 48.84 -13.55 28.23
C PRO A 446 49.60 -13.28 29.54
N SER A 447 50.68 -12.51 29.45
CA SER A 447 51.45 -12.04 30.60
C SER A 447 50.61 -11.12 31.53
N PRO A 448 50.84 -11.15 32.86
CA PRO A 448 49.96 -10.49 33.82
C PRO A 448 49.96 -8.95 33.68
N ARG A 449 48.76 -8.36 33.78
CA ARG A 449 48.54 -6.91 33.64
C ARG A 449 49.33 -6.11 34.70
N ARG A 450 50.22 -5.22 34.27
CA ARG A 450 50.72 -4.13 35.13
C ARG A 450 49.55 -3.23 35.52
N ARG A 451 49.40 -2.94 36.82
CA ARG A 451 48.42 -1.96 37.31
C ARG A 451 48.81 -0.55 36.89
N SER A 452 48.03 0.09 36.03
CA SER A 452 48.06 1.55 35.84
C SER A 452 47.41 2.25 37.05
N ARG A 453 47.89 3.47 37.37
CA ARG A 453 47.32 4.31 38.43
C ARG A 453 46.00 4.96 37.96
N PRO A 454 45.03 5.20 38.86
CA PRO A 454 43.86 6.02 38.54
C PRO A 454 44.27 7.48 38.26
N ALA A 455 43.52 8.14 37.37
CA ALA A 455 43.69 9.57 37.08
C ALA A 455 43.10 10.46 38.20
N PRO A 456 43.64 11.68 38.43
CA PRO A 456 43.10 12.60 39.43
C PRO A 456 41.79 13.25 38.97
N PRO A 457 40.89 13.63 39.91
CA PRO A 457 39.65 14.34 39.57
C PRO A 457 39.92 15.78 39.09
N PRO A 458 39.04 16.35 38.25
CA PRO A 458 39.21 17.70 37.72
C PRO A 458 39.14 18.76 38.84
N ARG A 459 40.02 19.77 38.74
CA ARG A 459 40.10 20.87 39.72
C ARG A 459 38.89 21.80 39.64
N ARG A 460 38.35 22.19 40.80
CA ARG A 460 37.50 23.38 40.92
C ARG A 460 38.30 24.64 40.56
N SER A 461 37.86 25.40 39.57
CA SER A 461 38.28 26.80 39.38
C SER A 461 37.38 27.73 40.21
N SER A 462 37.92 28.86 40.65
CA SER A 462 37.28 29.77 41.61
C SER A 462 36.56 30.95 40.95
N ARG A 463 35.60 31.50 41.69
CA ARG A 463 34.79 32.68 41.32
C ARG A 463 35.65 33.88 40.89
N ARG A 464 35.14 34.65 39.92
CA ARG A 464 35.12 36.12 40.03
C ARG A 464 33.66 36.60 40.02
N ARG A 465 33.42 37.76 40.65
CA ARG A 465 32.09 38.39 40.82
C ARG A 465 32.16 39.85 40.39
N CYS A 466 31.11 40.31 39.72
CA CYS A 466 30.50 41.64 39.87
C CYS A 466 28.98 41.35 39.96
N ALA A 467 28.29 41.62 41.08
CA ALA A 467 27.69 42.91 41.45
C ALA A 467 26.49 43.23 40.52
N SER A 468 25.23 42.89 40.84
CA SER A 468 24.31 43.43 41.89
C SER A 468 23.65 44.76 41.47
N ALA A 469 22.35 45.04 41.66
CA ALA A 469 21.16 44.34 42.21
C ALA A 469 19.91 45.25 41.92
N PRO A 470 18.66 45.00 42.40
CA PRO A 470 18.02 43.82 43.01
C PRO A 470 17.28 43.00 41.92
N ALA A 471 16.07 42.40 42.01
CA ALA A 471 14.97 42.25 42.99
C ALA A 471 14.11 41.01 42.58
N ALA A 472 12.85 40.82 42.98
CA ALA A 472 12.19 40.56 44.27
C ALA A 472 10.84 39.85 43.93
N PRO A 473 10.17 39.10 44.86
CA PRO A 473 9.51 37.85 44.45
C PRO A 473 8.02 37.66 44.81
N CYS A 474 7.38 36.67 44.18
CA CYS A 474 6.39 35.71 44.74
C CYS A 474 6.36 34.47 43.80
N ALA A 475 6.41 33.20 44.24
CA ALA A 475 5.65 32.46 45.27
C ALA A 475 4.33 31.88 44.73
N LEU A 476 4.07 30.60 45.03
CA LEU A 476 2.95 29.82 44.48
C LEU A 476 1.61 30.17 45.16
N SER A 477 0.51 29.86 44.47
CA SER A 477 -0.78 29.53 45.10
C SER A 477 -1.45 28.38 44.37
N GLU A 478 -1.72 27.29 45.10
CA GLU A 478 -2.66 26.25 44.68
C GLU A 478 -4.10 26.80 44.78
N TRP A 479 -5.01 26.41 43.87
CA TRP A 479 -6.45 26.58 44.09
C TRP A 479 -7.22 25.40 43.50
N THR A 480 -7.91 24.66 44.36
CA THR A 480 -8.80 23.54 44.01
C THR A 480 -10.25 23.99 43.98
N ALA A 481 -11.01 23.47 43.01
CA ALA A 481 -12.46 23.21 43.03
C ALA A 481 -13.43 24.27 43.63
N GLY A 482 -14.36 24.75 42.80
CA GLY A 482 -15.57 25.44 43.25
C GLY A 482 -16.71 25.25 42.25
N ALA A 483 -17.85 24.71 42.71
CA ALA A 483 -19.05 24.53 41.91
C ALA A 483 -20.27 25.12 42.63
N SER A 484 -21.08 25.90 41.91
CA SER A 484 -22.37 26.41 42.36
C SER A 484 -23.28 26.68 41.16
N SER A 485 -24.59 26.80 41.38
CA SER A 485 -25.61 26.66 40.33
C SER A 485 -26.74 27.70 40.43
N SER A 486 -27.65 27.68 39.44
CA SER A 486 -28.82 28.58 39.30
C SER A 486 -28.44 30.03 38.90
N THR A 487 -29.32 30.89 38.36
CA THR A 487 -30.79 30.96 38.44
C THR A 487 -31.49 30.98 37.07
N SER A 488 -32.82 30.79 37.08
CA SER A 488 -33.70 30.63 35.92
C SER A 488 -34.22 31.95 35.32
N TRP A 489 -34.88 31.87 34.16
CA TRP A 489 -36.18 32.54 33.95
C TRP A 489 -37.06 31.78 32.94
N ARG A 490 -38.39 31.93 33.03
CA ARG A 490 -39.40 31.35 32.13
C ARG A 490 -40.43 32.41 31.74
N GLY A 491 -40.86 32.42 30.48
CA GLY A 491 -42.06 33.13 30.03
C GLY A 491 -42.17 33.15 28.49
N ARG A 492 -43.35 33.06 27.87
CA ARG A 492 -44.69 32.69 28.36
C ARG A 492 -45.42 31.88 27.26
N ARG A 493 -46.46 31.11 27.62
CA ARG A 493 -47.46 30.58 26.68
C ARG A 493 -48.54 31.64 26.39
N SER A 494 -49.20 31.54 25.23
CA SER A 494 -50.64 31.75 25.02
C SER A 494 -51.08 31.18 23.64
N PRO A 495 -52.38 30.90 23.38
CA PRO A 495 -52.74 29.58 22.84
C PRO A 495 -53.73 29.56 21.63
N SER A 496 -54.36 28.40 21.41
CA SER A 496 -55.50 28.07 20.51
C SER A 496 -55.17 27.76 19.04
N ALA A 497 -55.96 27.00 18.26
CA ALA A 497 -56.89 25.86 18.54
C ALA A 497 -57.37 25.23 17.20
N SER A 498 -58.19 24.15 17.25
CA SER A 498 -58.79 23.39 16.10
C SER A 498 -57.77 22.58 15.27
N ARG A 499 -57.97 21.28 14.94
CA ARG A 499 -59.07 20.59 14.23
C ARG A 499 -59.21 21.10 12.78
N CYS A 500 -59.00 20.32 11.73
CA CYS A 500 -59.28 18.89 11.56
C CYS A 500 -58.05 18.04 11.17
#